data_AF-A0A951R3M3-F1
#
_entry.id   AF-A0A951R3M3-F1
#
_cell.length_a   1.000
_cell.length_b   1.000
_cell.length_c   1.000
_cell.angle_alpha   90.00
_cell.angle_beta   90.00
_cell.angle_gamma   90.00
#
_symmetry.space_group_name_H-M   'P 1'
#
loop_
_entity.id
_entity.type
_entity.pdbx_description
1 polymer ?
#
loop_
_entity_poly.entity_id
_entity_poly.type
_entity_poly.pdbx_seq_one_letter_code
_entity_poly.pdbx_strand_id
1 'polypeptide(L)'
;MKKVLKLISKEKSQVKTDNSKAIIFDSGVLINFSMNGITDILKRLRGVFKGNFLITSEIKKEVIDKPLGIKRFKLEALKVKQLFDEGVIELPSAMGVKDSEIFERTKEILDITNSTFEGNHQNIQIMHEGEASCLALSEILNKKGIKNVIAIDERNTRVLIENPSHLEKFLEGKLHVKISRKRENLNFLKDLKVIRSPELVYVAHKKGLLGLNDERALDAILYAVRYKGSTISEEEIEIIKRLG
;
A
#
# COMPACT_ATOMS: atom_id res chain seq x y z
N MET A 1 1.12 25.53 -30.45
CA MET A 1 1.47 24.34 -29.63
C MET A 1 2.64 24.56 -28.66
N LYS A 2 3.78 25.16 -29.05
CA LYS A 2 4.92 25.40 -28.14
C LYS A 2 4.63 26.29 -26.92
N LYS A 3 3.65 27.21 -26.99
CA LYS A 3 3.21 28.04 -25.85
C LYS A 3 2.38 27.25 -24.81
N VAL A 4 1.66 26.20 -25.22
CA VAL A 4 0.83 25.36 -24.34
C VAL A 4 1.72 24.40 -23.54
N LEU A 5 2.75 23.82 -24.18
CA LEU A 5 3.73 22.95 -23.51
C LEU A 5 4.56 23.69 -22.44
N LYS A 6 4.77 25.00 -22.60
CA LYS A 6 5.55 25.82 -21.66
C LYS A 6 4.78 26.22 -20.40
N LEU A 7 3.45 26.12 -20.42
CA LEU A 7 2.59 26.32 -19.24
C LEU A 7 2.54 25.07 -18.35
N ILE A 8 2.68 23.87 -18.94
CA ILE A 8 2.62 22.58 -18.22
C ILE A 8 3.95 22.28 -17.50
N SER A 9 5.07 22.87 -17.93
CA SER A 9 6.40 22.56 -17.38
C SER A 9 6.79 23.36 -16.13
N LYS A 10 5.88 24.17 -15.55
CA LYS A 10 6.25 25.21 -14.56
C LYS A 10 5.80 25.01 -13.11
N GLU A 11 5.21 23.86 -12.77
CA GLU A 11 4.85 23.54 -11.37
C GLU A 11 5.60 22.30 -10.88
N LYS A 12 6.94 22.35 -10.86
CA LYS A 12 7.67 21.51 -9.89
C LYS A 12 7.52 22.17 -8.52
N SER A 13 6.39 21.91 -7.86
CA SER A 13 6.24 22.27 -6.46
C SER A 13 7.21 21.41 -5.66
N GLN A 14 8.36 21.98 -5.28
CA GLN A 14 9.19 21.40 -4.21
C GLN A 14 8.41 21.56 -2.90
N VAL A 15 7.50 20.61 -2.65
CA VAL A 15 6.86 20.48 -1.34
C VAL A 15 7.98 20.10 -0.37
N LYS A 16 8.23 20.97 0.62
CA LYS A 16 9.19 20.69 1.69
C LYS A 16 8.71 19.46 2.45
N THR A 17 9.41 18.33 2.29
CA THR A 17 9.09 17.06 2.94
C THR A 17 9.65 17.00 4.35
N ASP A 18 8.83 16.49 5.26
CA ASP A 18 9.17 16.11 6.62
C ASP A 18 9.62 14.65 6.63
N ASN A 19 10.93 14.44 6.72
CA ASN A 19 11.53 13.11 6.72
C ASN A 19 11.29 12.33 8.04
N SER A 20 10.48 12.85 8.97
CA SER A 20 10.12 12.13 10.21
C SER A 20 8.92 11.17 10.05
N LYS A 21 8.25 11.17 8.89
CA LYS A 21 7.10 10.30 8.64
C LYS A 21 6.95 9.84 7.19
N ALA A 22 6.41 8.64 7.01
CA ALA A 22 6.23 8.04 5.70
C ALA A 22 4.93 7.23 5.55
N ILE A 23 4.47 7.06 4.32
CA ILE A 23 3.50 6.03 3.93
C ILE A 23 4.20 5.10 2.94
N ILE A 24 4.20 3.80 3.21
CA ILE A 24 4.76 2.78 2.34
C ILE A 24 3.63 2.17 1.53
N PHE A 25 3.72 2.15 0.21
CA PHE A 25 2.66 1.63 -0.65
C PHE A 25 3.00 0.23 -1.16
N ASP A 26 2.06 -0.70 -1.01
CA ASP A 26 2.07 -1.98 -1.71
C ASP A 26 1.65 -1.81 -3.19
N SER A 27 1.74 -2.91 -3.93
CA SER A 27 1.33 -2.96 -5.33
C SER A 27 -0.19 -2.83 -5.47
N GLY A 28 -0.95 -3.46 -4.57
CA GLY A 28 -2.41 -3.50 -4.59
C GLY A 28 -3.02 -2.10 -4.60
N VAL A 29 -2.59 -1.22 -3.69
CA VAL A 29 -3.09 0.15 -3.58
C VAL A 29 -2.74 0.97 -4.82
N LEU A 30 -1.52 0.88 -5.34
CA LEU A 30 -1.11 1.65 -6.53
C LEU A 30 -1.83 1.19 -7.80
N ILE A 31 -1.99 -0.13 -7.95
CA ILE A 31 -2.76 -0.72 -9.05
C ILE A 31 -4.22 -0.24 -8.94
N ASN A 32 -4.83 -0.34 -7.76
CA ASN A 32 -6.21 0.09 -7.51
C ASN A 32 -6.43 1.56 -7.90
N PHE A 33 -5.55 2.46 -7.44
CA PHE A 33 -5.62 3.89 -7.76
C PHE A 33 -5.44 4.15 -9.27
N SER A 34 -4.51 3.45 -9.93
CA SER A 34 -4.25 3.62 -11.36
C SER A 34 -5.40 3.11 -12.25
N MET A 35 -6.00 1.97 -11.87
CA MET A 35 -7.17 1.37 -12.54
C MET A 35 -8.42 2.23 -12.40
N ASN A 36 -8.59 2.90 -11.27
CA ASN A 36 -9.67 3.87 -11.06
C ASN A 36 -9.38 5.25 -11.67
N GLY A 37 -8.16 5.50 -12.15
CA GLY A 37 -7.78 6.81 -12.70
C GLY A 37 -7.68 7.92 -11.64
N ILE A 38 -7.52 7.55 -10.37
CA ILE A 38 -7.51 8.46 -9.22
C ILE A 38 -6.10 8.69 -8.64
N THR A 39 -5.04 8.39 -9.40
CA THR A 39 -3.65 8.58 -8.96
C THR A 39 -3.32 10.02 -8.56
N ASP A 40 -4.04 11.00 -9.08
CA ASP A 40 -3.89 12.41 -8.73
C ASP A 40 -4.23 12.70 -7.25
N ILE A 41 -5.07 11.85 -6.62
CA ILE A 41 -5.33 11.92 -5.17
C ILE A 41 -4.03 11.75 -4.37
N LEU A 42 -3.10 10.90 -4.82
CA LEU A 42 -1.82 10.71 -4.12
C LEU A 42 -0.97 11.98 -4.16
N LYS A 43 -0.99 12.75 -5.26
CA LYS A 43 -0.28 14.02 -5.35
C LYS A 43 -0.82 15.03 -4.34
N ARG A 44 -2.15 15.14 -4.27
CA ARG A 44 -2.85 16.04 -3.34
C ARG A 44 -2.65 15.62 -1.89
N LEU A 45 -2.74 14.31 -1.60
CA LEU A 45 -2.49 13.75 -0.29
C LEU A 45 -1.07 14.03 0.18
N ARG A 46 -0.07 13.89 -0.69
CA ARG A 46 1.32 14.23 -0.34
C ARG A 46 1.45 15.70 0.07
N GLY A 47 0.77 16.61 -0.64
CA GLY A 47 0.76 18.04 -0.31
C GLY A 47 0.27 18.35 1.11
N VAL A 48 -0.75 17.63 1.61
CA VAL A 48 -1.28 17.81 2.97
C VAL A 48 -0.55 16.97 4.02
N PHE A 49 -0.11 15.76 3.67
CA PHE A 49 0.61 14.86 4.57
C PHE A 49 1.99 15.41 4.89
N LYS A 50 2.66 16.02 3.91
CA LYS A 50 4.02 16.59 4.01
C LYS A 50 5.10 15.58 4.42
N GLY A 51 4.85 14.28 4.33
CA GLY A 51 5.86 13.23 4.54
C GLY A 51 6.22 12.52 3.23
N ASN A 52 7.01 11.46 3.33
CA ASN A 52 7.45 10.68 2.17
C ASN A 52 6.42 9.60 1.80
N PHE A 53 6.16 9.44 0.51
CA PHE A 53 5.42 8.29 0.00
C PHE A 53 6.45 7.36 -0.64
N LEU A 54 6.56 6.14 -0.13
CA LEU A 54 7.62 5.22 -0.48
C LEU A 54 7.08 3.97 -1.16
N ILE A 55 7.86 3.44 -2.09
CA ILE A 55 7.71 2.09 -2.63
C ILE A 55 9.07 1.38 -2.56
N THR A 56 9.09 0.06 -2.40
CA THR A 56 10.33 -0.71 -2.54
C THR A 56 10.68 -0.96 -4.00
N SER A 57 11.89 -1.45 -4.26
CA SER A 57 12.33 -1.80 -5.62
C SER A 57 11.52 -2.97 -6.21
N GLU A 58 11.06 -3.88 -5.36
CA GLU A 58 10.17 -5.00 -5.67
C GLU A 58 8.80 -4.48 -6.14
N ILE A 59 8.20 -3.56 -5.38
CA ILE A 59 6.92 -2.92 -5.75
C ILE A 59 7.08 -2.12 -7.04
N LYS A 60 8.15 -1.33 -7.19
CA LYS A 60 8.45 -0.61 -8.43
C LYS A 60 8.48 -1.56 -9.64
N LYS A 61 9.14 -2.71 -9.49
CA LYS A 61 9.22 -3.72 -10.55
C LYS A 61 7.84 -4.30 -10.89
N GLU A 62 7.01 -4.53 -9.88
CA GLU A 62 5.67 -5.10 -10.04
C GLU A 62 4.67 -4.14 -10.68
N VAL A 63 4.69 -2.85 -10.33
CA VAL A 63 3.68 -1.87 -10.77
C VAL A 63 4.12 -1.01 -11.95
N ILE A 64 5.43 -0.87 -12.18
CA ILE A 64 5.98 -0.07 -13.28
C ILE A 64 6.74 -0.95 -14.27
N ASP A 65 7.84 -1.58 -13.84
CA ASP A 65 8.81 -2.11 -14.80
C ASP A 65 8.26 -3.30 -15.61
N LYS A 66 7.61 -4.28 -14.95
CA LYS A 66 6.97 -5.41 -15.65
C LYS A 66 5.74 -4.95 -16.46
N PRO A 67 4.78 -4.18 -15.91
CA PRO A 67 3.56 -3.84 -16.65
C PRO A 67 3.80 -2.93 -17.87
N LEU A 68 4.87 -2.13 -17.90
CA LEU A 68 5.24 -1.32 -19.07
C LEU A 68 5.48 -2.16 -20.34
N GLY A 69 5.95 -3.41 -20.18
CA GLY A 69 6.13 -4.37 -21.26
C GLY A 69 4.84 -5.04 -21.74
N ILE A 70 3.74 -4.92 -20.99
CA ILE A 70 2.49 -5.63 -21.25
C ILE A 70 1.45 -4.63 -21.79
N LYS A 71 1.07 -4.77 -23.06
CA LYS A 71 0.12 -3.84 -23.72
C LYS A 71 -1.14 -3.55 -22.89
N ARG A 72 -1.71 -4.58 -22.26
CA ARG A 72 -2.92 -4.49 -21.44
C ARG A 72 -2.79 -3.57 -20.23
N PHE A 73 -1.62 -3.52 -19.59
CA PHE A 73 -1.39 -2.81 -18.32
C PHE A 73 -0.52 -1.57 -18.45
N LYS A 74 -0.15 -1.24 -19.70
CA LYS A 74 0.82 -0.18 -19.98
C LYS A 74 0.33 1.19 -19.54
N LEU A 75 -0.97 1.46 -19.61
CA LEU A 75 -1.54 2.76 -19.21
C LEU A 75 -1.45 2.96 -17.70
N GLU A 76 -1.82 1.94 -16.93
CA GLU A 76 -1.72 1.91 -15.47
C GLU A 76 -0.27 2.11 -15.04
N ALA A 77 0.65 1.37 -15.67
CA ALA A 77 2.09 1.49 -15.43
C ALA A 77 2.61 2.91 -15.69
N LEU A 78 2.18 3.55 -16.79
CA LEU A 78 2.57 4.92 -17.13
C LEU A 78 2.04 5.93 -16.11
N LYS A 79 0.82 5.76 -15.61
CA LYS A 79 0.25 6.62 -14.55
C LYS A 79 1.06 6.53 -13.25
N VAL A 80 1.45 5.33 -12.84
CA VAL A 80 2.27 5.15 -11.63
C VAL A 80 3.71 5.63 -11.86
N LYS A 81 4.29 5.37 -13.04
CA LYS A 81 5.59 5.90 -13.43
C LYS A 81 5.61 7.42 -13.38
N GLN A 82 4.55 8.09 -13.81
CA GLN A 82 4.45 9.55 -13.72
C GLN A 82 4.54 10.04 -12.27
N LEU A 83 3.88 9.38 -11.32
CA LEU A 83 4.02 9.71 -9.89
C LEU A 83 5.47 9.57 -9.42
N PHE A 84 6.17 8.53 -9.89
CA PHE A 84 7.57 8.28 -9.56
C PHE A 84 8.50 9.33 -10.16
N ASP A 85 8.35 9.65 -11.45
CA ASP A 85 9.17 10.64 -12.17
C ASP A 85 8.98 12.07 -11.61
N GLU A 86 7.79 12.40 -11.15
CA GLU A 86 7.47 13.65 -10.46
C GLU A 86 7.96 13.66 -8.99
N GLY A 87 8.50 12.53 -8.53
CA GLY A 87 8.99 12.33 -7.18
C GLY A 87 7.88 12.27 -6.14
N VAL A 88 6.61 12.09 -6.52
CA VAL A 88 5.45 11.94 -5.61
C VAL A 88 5.59 10.68 -4.78
N ILE A 89 5.98 9.58 -5.42
CA ILE A 89 6.41 8.34 -4.76
C ILE A 89 7.90 8.15 -5.02
N GLU A 90 8.63 7.68 -4.01
CA GLU A 90 10.10 7.64 -4.02
C GLU A 90 10.60 6.27 -3.54
N LEU A 91 11.85 5.94 -3.87
CA LEU A 91 12.53 4.78 -3.27
C LEU A 91 13.02 5.11 -1.85
N PRO A 92 13.25 4.09 -1.01
CA PRO A 92 13.65 4.30 0.39
C PRO A 92 15.04 4.93 0.55
N SER A 93 15.84 4.93 -0.52
CA SER A 93 17.11 5.66 -0.58
C SER A 93 16.95 7.17 -0.32
N ALA A 94 15.79 7.75 -0.64
CA ALA A 94 15.44 9.13 -0.29
C ALA A 94 15.42 9.38 1.24
N MET A 95 15.28 8.32 2.03
CA MET A 95 15.30 8.35 3.50
C MET A 95 16.54 7.66 4.10
N GLY A 96 17.57 7.42 3.28
CA GLY A 96 18.82 6.79 3.74
C GLY A 96 18.66 5.32 4.13
N VAL A 97 17.74 4.61 3.50
CA VAL A 97 17.60 3.15 3.61
C VAL A 97 18.16 2.50 2.34
N LYS A 98 19.00 1.47 2.49
CA LYS A 98 19.62 0.76 1.35
C LYS A 98 18.74 -0.40 0.92
N ASP A 99 18.65 -0.64 -0.39
CA ASP A 99 17.90 -1.77 -0.95
C ASP A 99 18.40 -3.13 -0.42
N SER A 100 19.69 -3.28 -0.16
CA SER A 100 20.26 -4.52 0.40
C SER A 100 19.71 -4.83 1.80
N GLU A 101 19.52 -3.80 2.63
CA GLU A 101 18.97 -3.94 4.00
C GLU A 101 17.50 -4.40 3.94
N ILE A 102 16.74 -3.83 3.01
CA ILE A 102 15.34 -4.22 2.77
C ILE A 102 15.29 -5.66 2.27
N PHE A 103 16.14 -6.02 1.31
CA PHE A 103 16.17 -7.35 0.70
C PHE A 103 16.50 -8.45 1.71
N GLU A 104 17.53 -8.25 2.55
CA GLU A 104 17.88 -9.18 3.62
C GLU A 104 16.72 -9.38 4.58
N ARG A 105 16.12 -8.28 5.05
CA ARG A 105 14.97 -8.36 5.97
C ARG A 105 13.72 -8.95 5.31
N THR A 106 13.52 -8.73 4.02
CA THR A 106 12.40 -9.30 3.25
C THR A 106 12.47 -10.83 3.27
N LYS A 107 13.65 -11.41 3.07
CA LYS A 107 13.84 -12.87 3.13
C LYS A 107 13.50 -13.43 4.49
N GLU A 108 14.01 -12.80 5.55
CA GLU A 108 13.71 -13.21 6.93
C GLU A 108 12.19 -13.16 7.21
N ILE A 109 11.52 -12.08 6.79
CA ILE A 109 10.07 -11.94 6.96
C ILE A 109 9.33 -13.02 6.18
N LEU A 110 9.72 -13.33 4.94
CA LEU A 110 9.10 -14.40 4.15
C LEU A 110 9.25 -15.77 4.83
N ASP A 111 10.44 -16.09 5.33
CA ASP A 111 10.71 -17.35 6.01
C ASP A 111 9.89 -17.47 7.30
N ILE A 112 9.83 -16.40 8.10
CA ILE A 112 9.03 -16.36 9.32
C ILE A 112 7.54 -16.49 9.00
N THR A 113 7.01 -15.66 8.10
CA THR A 113 5.57 -15.60 7.79
C THR A 113 5.08 -16.90 7.14
N ASN A 114 5.80 -17.43 6.16
CA ASN A 114 5.41 -18.66 5.47
C ASN A 114 5.68 -19.93 6.28
N SER A 115 6.41 -19.86 7.40
CA SER A 115 6.52 -20.95 8.37
C SER A 115 5.62 -20.79 9.60
N THR A 116 4.80 -19.73 9.64
CA THR A 116 3.94 -19.40 10.79
C THR A 116 2.73 -20.32 10.90
N PHE A 117 2.10 -20.66 9.78
CA PHE A 117 0.92 -21.51 9.73
C PHE A 117 1.21 -22.81 9.00
N GLU A 118 0.73 -23.91 9.57
CA GLU A 118 0.92 -25.25 9.02
C GLU A 118 -0.43 -25.98 8.97
N GLY A 119 -0.70 -26.64 7.85
CA GLY A 119 -1.86 -27.51 7.65
C GLY A 119 -1.43 -28.78 6.92
N ASN A 120 -1.93 -29.94 7.35
CA ASN A 120 -1.54 -31.25 6.79
C ASN A 120 -0.01 -31.45 6.69
N HIS A 121 0.73 -31.03 7.71
CA HIS A 121 2.21 -31.12 7.75
C HIS A 121 2.93 -30.29 6.68
N GLN A 122 2.27 -29.29 6.10
CA GLN A 122 2.84 -28.37 5.13
C GLN A 122 2.66 -26.93 5.56
N ASN A 123 3.71 -26.14 5.37
CA ASN A 123 3.69 -24.70 5.55
C ASN A 123 2.72 -24.06 4.56
N ILE A 124 1.89 -23.13 5.05
CA ILE A 124 0.97 -22.36 4.22
C ILE A 124 1.65 -21.07 3.83
N GLN A 125 1.76 -20.84 2.53
CA GLN A 125 2.22 -19.56 2.01
C GLN A 125 1.15 -18.49 2.28
N ILE A 126 1.51 -17.49 3.10
CA ILE A 126 0.63 -16.37 3.47
C ILE A 126 1.03 -15.09 2.74
N MET A 127 2.31 -14.92 2.45
CA MET A 127 2.87 -13.66 1.99
C MET A 127 3.80 -13.83 0.79
N HIS A 128 3.79 -12.83 -0.08
CA HIS A 128 4.67 -12.70 -1.23
C HIS A 128 5.74 -11.62 -1.02
N GLU A 129 6.76 -11.63 -1.88
CA GLU A 129 7.93 -10.77 -1.79
C GLU A 129 7.58 -9.27 -1.76
N GLY A 130 6.59 -8.84 -2.56
CA GLY A 130 6.12 -7.44 -2.57
C GLY A 130 5.63 -6.99 -1.21
N GLU A 131 4.70 -7.73 -0.61
CA GLU A 131 4.14 -7.47 0.72
C GLU A 131 5.24 -7.50 1.80
N ALA A 132 6.07 -8.55 1.79
CA ALA A 132 7.15 -8.72 2.75
C ALA A 132 8.17 -7.56 2.69
N SER A 133 8.45 -7.03 1.49
CA SER A 133 9.34 -5.87 1.32
C SER A 133 8.77 -4.60 1.97
N CYS A 134 7.44 -4.40 1.93
CA CYS A 134 6.79 -3.29 2.61
C CYS A 134 6.91 -3.43 4.14
N LEU A 135 6.73 -4.64 4.68
CA LEU A 135 6.89 -4.90 6.11
C LEU A 135 8.35 -4.71 6.55
N ALA A 136 9.31 -5.19 5.75
CA ALA A 136 10.74 -5.00 5.98
C ALA A 136 11.09 -3.51 6.08
N LEU A 137 10.64 -2.71 5.12
CA LEU A 137 10.86 -1.27 5.12
C LEU A 137 10.22 -0.60 6.36
N SER A 138 9.00 -0.98 6.72
CA SER A 138 8.31 -0.43 7.90
C SER A 138 9.09 -0.68 9.19
N GLU A 139 9.62 -1.88 9.37
CA GLU A 139 10.44 -2.22 10.54
C GLU A 139 11.76 -1.44 10.58
N ILE A 140 12.43 -1.29 9.44
CA ILE A 140 13.67 -0.50 9.33
C ILE A 140 13.40 0.97 9.68
N LEU A 141 12.31 1.55 9.17
CA LEU A 141 11.92 2.92 9.50
C LEU A 141 11.55 3.08 10.97
N ASN A 142 10.86 2.10 11.57
CA ASN A 142 10.56 2.08 13.00
C ASN A 142 11.84 2.10 13.84
N LYS A 143 12.85 1.27 13.50
CA LYS A 143 14.17 1.26 14.18
C LYS A 143 14.91 2.59 14.05
N LYS A 144 14.68 3.34 12.96
CA LYS A 144 15.21 4.70 12.73
C LYS A 144 14.37 5.80 13.40
N GLY A 145 13.29 5.46 14.11
CA GLY A 145 12.41 6.43 14.77
C GLY A 145 11.47 7.20 13.83
N ILE A 146 11.30 6.72 12.59
CA ILE A 146 10.46 7.35 11.56
C ILE A 146 9.04 6.79 11.66
N LYS A 147 8.05 7.68 11.89
CA LYS A 147 6.65 7.28 12.01
C LYS A 147 6.10 6.84 10.65
N ASN A 148 5.68 5.60 10.51
CA ASN A 148 5.21 5.10 9.23
C ASN A 148 3.94 4.25 9.34
N VAL A 149 3.29 4.07 8.19
CA VAL A 149 2.12 3.21 7.98
C VAL A 149 2.25 2.56 6.61
N ILE A 150 1.81 1.31 6.49
CA ILE A 150 1.81 0.54 5.26
C ILE A 150 0.42 0.64 4.62
N ALA A 151 0.33 1.16 3.41
CA ALA A 151 -0.86 1.11 2.58
C ALA A 151 -0.92 -0.26 1.90
N ILE A 152 -1.88 -1.10 2.27
CA ILE A 152 -2.04 -2.47 1.77
C ILE A 152 -3.52 -2.84 1.58
N ASP A 153 -3.88 -3.34 0.40
CA ASP A 153 -5.25 -3.77 0.09
C ASP A 153 -5.46 -5.29 0.26
N GLU A 154 -4.37 -6.07 0.34
CA GLU A 154 -4.42 -7.53 0.46
C GLU A 154 -4.92 -7.98 1.84
N ARG A 155 -5.93 -8.86 1.83
CA ARG A 155 -6.66 -9.26 3.03
C ARG A 155 -5.81 -10.10 3.99
N ASN A 156 -5.09 -11.10 3.51
CA ASN A 156 -4.37 -12.04 4.36
C ASN A 156 -3.25 -11.35 5.14
N THR A 157 -2.45 -10.52 4.48
CA THR A 157 -1.38 -9.72 5.08
C THR A 157 -1.93 -8.73 6.07
N ARG A 158 -3.02 -8.03 5.73
CA ARG A 158 -3.70 -7.13 6.66
C ARG A 158 -4.17 -7.88 7.91
N VAL A 159 -4.90 -8.98 7.74
CA VAL A 159 -5.43 -9.76 8.87
C VAL A 159 -4.28 -10.42 9.65
N LEU A 160 -3.19 -10.80 9.01
CA LEU A 160 -1.98 -11.29 9.67
C LEU A 160 -1.41 -10.24 10.63
N ILE A 161 -1.36 -8.97 10.21
CA ILE A 161 -0.85 -7.86 11.02
C ILE A 161 -1.86 -7.49 12.12
N GLU A 162 -3.13 -7.30 11.77
CA GLU A 162 -4.15 -6.76 12.69
C GLU A 162 -4.73 -7.82 13.65
N ASN A 163 -4.98 -9.03 13.17
CA ASN A 163 -5.61 -10.10 13.95
C ASN A 163 -5.20 -11.51 13.46
N PRO A 164 -3.96 -11.95 13.72
CA PRO A 164 -3.46 -13.23 13.23
C PRO A 164 -4.27 -14.45 13.70
N SER A 165 -4.99 -14.34 14.83
CA SER A 165 -5.88 -15.41 15.32
C SER A 165 -7.13 -15.57 14.46
N HIS A 166 -7.60 -14.50 13.81
CA HIS A 166 -8.68 -14.59 12.84
C HIS A 166 -8.18 -15.24 11.55
N LEU A 167 -6.96 -14.93 11.10
CA LEU A 167 -6.39 -15.56 9.91
C LEU A 167 -6.33 -17.09 10.06
N GLU A 168 -5.91 -17.60 11.23
CA GLU A 168 -5.92 -19.02 11.57
C GLU A 168 -7.29 -19.67 11.28
N LYS A 169 -8.36 -19.13 11.88
CA LYS A 169 -9.73 -19.64 11.69
C LYS A 169 -10.21 -19.54 10.24
N PHE A 170 -9.81 -18.48 9.54
CA PHE A 170 -10.16 -18.29 8.14
C PHE A 170 -9.50 -19.36 7.26
N LEU A 171 -8.22 -19.66 7.51
CA LEU A 171 -7.49 -20.72 6.82
C LEU A 171 -8.09 -22.10 7.12
N GLU A 172 -8.45 -22.39 8.37
CA GLU A 172 -9.14 -23.63 8.76
C GLU A 172 -10.45 -23.81 7.99
N GLY A 173 -11.27 -22.76 7.94
CA GLY A 173 -12.54 -22.79 7.21
C GLY A 173 -12.37 -22.95 5.70
N LYS A 174 -11.34 -22.34 5.11
CA LYS A 174 -11.07 -22.40 3.67
C LYS A 174 -10.46 -23.73 3.22
N LEU A 175 -9.55 -24.28 4.02
CA LEU A 175 -8.79 -25.48 3.67
C LEU A 175 -9.43 -26.76 4.23
N HIS A 176 -10.44 -26.64 5.09
CA HIS A 176 -11.11 -27.76 5.77
C HIS A 176 -10.15 -28.67 6.53
N VAL A 177 -9.08 -28.08 7.09
CA VAL A 177 -8.05 -28.77 7.87
C VAL A 177 -7.76 -27.97 9.12
N LYS A 178 -7.29 -28.65 10.18
CA LYS A 178 -6.83 -27.96 11.39
C LYS A 178 -5.51 -27.25 11.12
N ILE A 179 -5.41 -25.99 11.54
CA ILE A 179 -4.20 -25.18 11.36
C ILE A 179 -3.46 -25.08 12.68
N SER A 180 -2.15 -25.33 12.66
CA SER A 180 -1.27 -25.00 13.77
C SER A 180 -0.56 -23.68 13.51
N ARG A 181 -0.23 -22.94 14.58
CA ARG A 181 0.37 -21.61 14.50
C ARG A 181 1.53 -21.45 15.47
N LYS A 182 2.66 -20.97 14.95
CA LYS A 182 3.86 -20.59 15.74
C LYS A 182 3.72 -19.15 16.21
N ARG A 183 3.44 -18.95 17.51
CA ARG A 183 3.10 -17.63 18.07
C ARG A 183 4.31 -16.68 18.11
N GLU A 184 5.49 -17.24 18.30
CA GLU A 184 6.78 -16.56 18.30
C GLU A 184 7.02 -15.79 17.00
N ASN A 185 6.55 -16.31 15.87
CA ASN A 185 6.68 -15.71 14.55
C ASN A 185 5.85 -14.43 14.38
N LEU A 186 4.89 -14.14 15.27
CA LEU A 186 4.01 -12.98 15.16
C LEU A 186 4.54 -11.74 15.88
N ASN A 187 5.62 -11.86 16.65
CA ASN A 187 6.08 -10.78 17.53
C ASN A 187 6.49 -9.51 16.77
N PHE A 188 7.10 -9.66 15.59
CA PHE A 188 7.58 -8.51 14.80
C PHE A 188 6.42 -7.69 14.16
N LEU A 189 5.21 -8.25 14.11
CA LEU A 189 4.05 -7.59 13.50
C LEU A 189 3.41 -6.54 14.41
N LYS A 190 3.68 -6.58 15.73
CA LYS A 190 2.97 -5.78 16.75
C LYS A 190 3.12 -4.26 16.57
N ASP A 191 4.25 -3.83 16.02
CA ASP A 191 4.56 -2.40 15.84
C ASP A 191 4.20 -1.89 14.43
N LEU A 192 3.65 -2.77 13.59
CA LEU A 192 3.26 -2.43 12.22
C LEU A 192 1.87 -1.80 12.21
N LYS A 193 1.71 -0.78 11.36
CA LYS A 193 0.45 -0.10 11.16
C LYS A 193 0.06 -0.20 9.70
N VAL A 194 -1.21 -0.45 9.45
CA VAL A 194 -1.75 -0.59 8.10
C VAL A 194 -2.87 0.41 7.84
N ILE A 195 -3.04 0.77 6.58
CA ILE A 195 -4.14 1.55 6.02
C ILE A 195 -4.49 0.95 4.65
N ARG A 196 -5.74 1.05 4.18
CA ARG A 196 -6.11 0.53 2.84
C ARG A 196 -6.49 1.67 1.90
N SER A 197 -6.77 1.32 0.65
CA SER A 197 -7.29 2.26 -0.35
C SER A 197 -8.57 2.98 0.12
N PRO A 198 -9.60 2.30 0.70
CA PRO A 198 -10.78 2.93 1.30
C PRO A 198 -10.46 4.03 2.31
N GLU A 199 -9.57 3.78 3.26
CA GLU A 199 -9.23 4.80 4.27
C GLU A 199 -8.44 5.96 3.65
N LEU A 200 -7.57 5.69 2.66
CA LEU A 200 -6.87 6.75 1.93
C LEU A 200 -7.83 7.67 1.15
N VAL A 201 -8.82 7.10 0.44
CA VAL A 201 -9.82 7.89 -0.29
C VAL A 201 -10.78 8.61 0.66
N TYR A 202 -11.10 8.01 1.81
CA TYR A 202 -11.85 8.69 2.88
C TYR A 202 -11.08 9.90 3.43
N VAL A 203 -9.79 9.75 3.72
CA VAL A 203 -8.94 10.89 4.15
C VAL A 203 -8.90 11.97 3.07
N ALA A 204 -8.77 11.58 1.80
CA ALA A 204 -8.82 12.53 0.69
C ALA A 204 -10.17 13.28 0.62
N HIS A 205 -11.29 12.58 0.83
CA HIS A 205 -12.63 13.18 0.91
C HIS A 205 -12.74 14.18 2.06
N LYS A 206 -12.40 13.78 3.29
CA LYS A 206 -12.40 14.66 4.48
C LYS A 206 -11.53 15.91 4.31
N LYS A 207 -10.52 15.86 3.44
CA LYS A 207 -9.61 16.98 3.15
C LYS A 207 -9.99 17.77 1.90
N GLY A 208 -11.12 17.46 1.26
CA GLY A 208 -11.59 18.15 0.04
C GLY A 208 -10.71 17.89 -1.19
N LEU A 209 -9.99 16.77 -1.22
CA LEU A 209 -8.98 16.47 -2.25
C LEU A 209 -9.50 15.65 -3.42
N LEU A 210 -10.78 15.22 -3.40
CA LEU A 210 -11.36 14.45 -4.52
C LEU A 210 -11.57 15.28 -5.78
N GLY A 211 -11.66 16.61 -5.66
CA GLY A 211 -12.01 17.48 -6.78
C GLY A 211 -13.43 17.31 -7.29
N LEU A 212 -14.30 16.67 -6.51
CA LEU A 212 -15.72 16.44 -6.79
C LEU A 212 -16.56 17.08 -5.68
N ASN A 213 -17.43 18.01 -6.05
CA ASN A 213 -18.38 18.67 -5.16
C ASN A 213 -19.76 18.00 -5.31
N ASP A 214 -19.87 16.75 -4.87
CA ASP A 214 -21.12 16.00 -4.84
C ASP A 214 -21.17 15.17 -3.55
N GLU A 215 -22.31 15.16 -2.87
CA GLU A 215 -22.51 14.42 -1.60
C GLU A 215 -22.33 12.90 -1.78
N ARG A 216 -22.54 12.39 -2.99
CA ARG A 216 -22.37 10.97 -3.34
C ARG A 216 -20.92 10.63 -3.67
N ALA A 217 -20.00 11.61 -3.69
CA ALA A 217 -18.61 11.37 -4.09
C ALA A 217 -17.89 10.36 -3.17
N LEU A 218 -18.16 10.40 -1.86
CA LEU A 218 -17.57 9.46 -0.91
C LEU A 218 -18.06 8.02 -1.17
N ASP A 219 -19.37 7.84 -1.36
CA ASP A 219 -19.96 6.54 -1.66
C ASP A 219 -19.38 5.97 -2.97
N ALA A 220 -19.42 6.78 -4.04
CA ALA A 220 -18.94 6.38 -5.36
C ALA A 220 -17.46 5.97 -5.33
N ILE A 221 -16.60 6.72 -4.63
CA ILE A 221 -15.16 6.40 -4.58
C ILE A 221 -14.85 5.18 -3.71
N LEU A 222 -15.60 4.95 -2.62
CA LEU A 222 -15.46 3.76 -1.78
C LEU A 222 -15.83 2.48 -2.56
N TYR A 223 -16.93 2.52 -3.32
CA TYR A 223 -17.29 1.41 -4.20
C TYR A 223 -16.31 1.26 -5.37
N ALA A 224 -15.76 2.36 -5.91
CA ALA A 224 -14.74 2.29 -6.96
C ALA A 224 -13.48 1.54 -6.50
N VAL A 225 -12.97 1.83 -5.30
CA VAL A 225 -11.80 1.11 -4.76
C VAL A 225 -12.13 -0.32 -4.33
N ARG A 226 -13.35 -0.59 -3.85
CA ARG A 226 -13.84 -1.96 -3.57
C ARG A 226 -13.82 -2.82 -4.84
N TYR A 227 -14.46 -2.36 -5.92
CA TYR A 227 -14.60 -3.13 -7.16
C TYR A 227 -13.30 -3.30 -7.95
N LYS A 228 -12.23 -2.60 -7.57
CA LYS A 228 -10.89 -2.71 -8.20
C LYS A 228 -9.83 -3.39 -7.32
N GLY A 229 -10.26 -4.06 -6.25
CA GLY A 229 -9.39 -5.02 -5.55
C GLY A 229 -9.19 -4.75 -4.07
N SER A 230 -9.71 -3.67 -3.49
CA SER A 230 -9.66 -3.49 -2.04
C SER A 230 -10.69 -4.37 -1.35
N THR A 231 -10.25 -5.22 -0.43
CA THR A 231 -11.16 -6.08 0.35
C THR A 231 -11.74 -5.29 1.52
N ILE A 232 -12.92 -4.72 1.28
CA ILE A 232 -13.77 -4.03 2.26
C ILE A 232 -15.19 -4.60 2.17
N SER A 233 -15.93 -4.69 3.28
CA SER A 233 -17.34 -5.11 3.30
C SER A 233 -18.31 -3.94 3.07
N GLU A 234 -19.59 -4.21 2.83
CA GLU A 234 -20.60 -3.15 2.69
C GLU A 234 -20.85 -2.47 4.04
N GLU A 235 -20.84 -3.25 5.13
CA GLU A 235 -20.95 -2.72 6.48
C GLU A 235 -19.78 -1.78 6.82
N GLU A 236 -18.55 -2.13 6.42
CA GLU A 236 -17.38 -1.25 6.58
C GLU A 236 -17.54 0.06 5.79
N ILE A 237 -18.08 0.01 4.56
CA ILE A 237 -18.36 1.21 3.75
C ILE A 237 -19.38 2.11 4.46
N GLU A 238 -20.46 1.53 4.98
CA GLU A 238 -21.49 2.29 5.72
C GLU A 238 -20.94 2.90 7.01
N ILE A 239 -20.03 2.22 7.71
CA ILE A 239 -19.33 2.79 8.86
C ILE A 239 -18.49 4.00 8.44
N ILE A 240 -17.69 3.88 7.38
CA ILE A 240 -16.86 4.98 6.87
C ILE A 240 -17.72 6.19 6.49
N LYS A 241 -18.86 5.96 5.81
CA LYS A 241 -19.80 7.02 5.40
C LYS A 241 -20.38 7.76 6.60
N ARG A 242 -20.71 7.07 7.70
CA ARG A 242 -21.22 7.70 8.93
C ARG A 242 -20.18 8.52 9.69
N LEU A 243 -18.90 8.22 9.51
CA LEU A 243 -17.80 9.01 10.09
C LEU A 243 -17.51 10.29 9.31
N GLY A 244 -17.91 10.32 8.03
CA GLY A 244 -17.83 11.45 7.08
C GLY A 244 -18.64 12.66 7.50
#